data_AF-A0A817KBX2-F1
#
_entry.id   AF-A0A817KBX2-F1
#
_cell.length_a   1.000
_cell.length_b   1.000
_cell.length_c   1.000
_cell.angle_alpha   90.00
_cell.angle_beta   90.00
_cell.angle_gamma   90.00
#
_symmetry.space_group_name_H-M   'P 1'
#
loop_
_entity.id
_entity.type
_entity.pdbx_description
1 polymer ?
#
loop_
_entity_poly.entity_id
_entity_poly.type
_entity_poly.pdbx_seq_one_letter_code
_entity_poly.pdbx_strand_id
1 'polypeptide(L)'
;MKGSLLLVSGIILLNYCANSTLKDVNIIQTTKDEDQCIKTTIVTGINLESGKLINRGASSRCQSYSSKQISIICCQLDYCNA
;
A
#
# COMPACT_ATOMS: atom_id res chain seq x y z
N MET A 1 11.84 -38.77 25.93
CA MET A 1 11.99 -37.53 25.16
C MET A 1 10.97 -36.53 25.69
N LYS A 2 11.41 -35.54 26.50
CA LYS A 2 10.55 -34.45 26.97
C LYS A 2 10.38 -33.48 25.80
N GLY A 3 9.16 -33.37 25.27
CA GLY A 3 8.81 -32.39 24.25
C GLY A 3 8.76 -31.00 24.87
N SER A 4 9.64 -30.12 24.41
CA SER A 4 9.51 -28.68 24.62
C SER A 4 8.65 -28.13 23.49
N LEU A 5 7.41 -27.78 23.80
CA LEU A 5 6.55 -27.01 22.92
C LEU A 5 7.03 -25.55 22.95
N LEU A 6 7.81 -25.15 21.95
CA LEU A 6 8.17 -23.74 21.75
C LEU A 6 6.96 -23.03 21.15
N LEU A 7 6.16 -22.39 22.00
CA LEU A 7 5.19 -21.39 21.56
C LEU A 7 5.96 -20.12 21.20
N VAL A 8 6.43 -20.04 19.96
CA VAL A 8 6.75 -18.74 19.35
C VAL A 8 5.41 -18.11 19.02
N SER A 9 4.90 -17.28 19.93
CA SER A 9 3.81 -16.36 19.66
C SER A 9 4.32 -15.36 18.62
N GLY A 10 4.27 -15.75 17.35
CA GLY A 10 4.54 -14.84 16.24
C GLY A 10 3.53 -13.71 16.33
N ILE A 11 3.99 -12.52 16.71
CA ILE A 11 3.22 -11.29 16.55
C ILE A 11 2.96 -11.19 15.05
N ILE A 12 1.71 -11.41 14.65
CA ILE A 12 1.30 -11.13 13.28
C ILE A 12 1.36 -9.60 13.16
N LEU A 13 2.43 -9.08 12.55
CA LEU A 13 2.50 -7.68 12.14
C LEU A 13 1.42 -7.49 11.08
N LEU A 14 0.28 -6.95 11.52
CA LEU A 14 -0.83 -6.60 10.66
C LEU A 14 -0.63 -5.16 10.22
N ASN A 15 -0.28 -4.95 8.95
CA ASN A 15 -0.18 -3.61 8.38
C ASN A 15 -1.56 -3.14 7.89
N TYR A 16 -1.86 -1.85 8.02
CA TYR A 16 -3.07 -1.22 7.51
C TYR A 16 -2.72 -0.26 6.36
N CYS A 17 -3.47 -0.34 5.26
CA CYS A 17 -3.29 0.52 4.09
C CYS A 17 -4.54 1.35 3.82
N ALA A 18 -4.35 2.55 3.28
CA ALA A 18 -5.43 3.30 2.65
C ALA A 18 -5.83 2.62 1.33
N ASN A 19 -7.13 2.53 1.04
CA ASN A 19 -7.70 2.05 -0.20
C ASN A 19 -8.69 3.08 -0.75
N SER A 20 -8.43 3.62 -1.92
CA SER A 20 -9.26 4.68 -2.51
C SER A 20 -8.91 4.96 -3.97
N THR A 21 -9.89 5.44 -4.72
CA THR A 21 -9.76 6.16 -5.99
C THR A 21 -10.31 7.57 -5.76
N LEU A 22 -9.43 8.57 -5.63
CA LEU A 22 -9.74 10.02 -5.50
C LEU A 22 -10.20 10.58 -4.13
N LYS A 23 -11.41 10.27 -3.61
CA LYS A 23 -12.00 11.06 -2.50
C LYS A 23 -12.46 10.28 -1.25
N ASP A 24 -12.88 9.02 -1.40
CA ASP A 24 -13.31 8.19 -0.26
C ASP A 24 -12.18 7.24 0.14
N VAL A 25 -11.55 7.54 1.29
CA VAL A 25 -10.45 6.74 1.84
C VAL A 25 -11.00 5.71 2.81
N ASN A 26 -10.99 4.45 2.39
CA ASN A 26 -11.27 3.31 3.26
C ASN A 26 -9.96 2.73 3.79
N ILE A 27 -10.01 2.20 5.01
CA ILE A 27 -8.88 1.53 5.63
C ILE A 27 -9.05 0.04 5.41
N ILE A 28 -8.03 -0.59 4.82
CA ILE A 28 -7.97 -2.04 4.65
C ILE A 28 -6.83 -2.63 5.46
N GLN A 29 -7.04 -3.83 5.95
CA GLN A 29 -5.99 -4.64 6.56
C GLN A 29 -5.26 -5.42 5.47
N THR A 30 -3.93 -5.43 5.52
CA THR A 30 -3.11 -6.28 4.64
C THR A 30 -3.37 -7.76 4.90
N THR A 31 -3.26 -8.56 3.85
CA THR A 31 -3.28 -10.02 3.96
C THR A 31 -1.86 -10.56 4.02
N LYS A 32 -1.69 -11.84 4.36
CA LYS A 32 -0.35 -12.48 4.32
C LYS A 32 0.31 -12.40 2.95
N ASP A 33 -0.50 -12.29 1.90
CA ASP A 33 -0.03 -12.24 0.54
C ASP A 33 0.26 -10.81 0.08
N GLU A 34 -0.25 -9.76 0.73
CA GLU A 34 -0.13 -8.35 0.32
C GLU A 34 0.43 -7.47 1.45
N ASP A 35 1.71 -7.61 1.76
CA ASP A 35 2.36 -6.99 2.93
C ASP A 35 2.78 -5.52 2.73
N GLN A 36 2.66 -4.98 1.51
CA GLN A 36 3.08 -3.61 1.17
C GLN A 36 1.88 -2.73 0.82
N CYS A 37 1.84 -1.51 1.32
CA CYS A 37 0.92 -0.49 0.85
C CYS A 37 1.44 0.19 -0.42
N ILE A 38 0.54 0.45 -1.36
CA ILE A 38 0.83 1.11 -2.64
C ILE A 38 0.04 2.41 -2.79
N LYS A 39 0.68 3.45 -3.35
CA LYS A 39 0.06 4.70 -3.81
C LYS A 39 0.50 4.99 -5.24
N THR A 40 -0.45 4.97 -6.17
CA THR A 40 -0.24 5.33 -7.58
C THR A 40 -0.88 6.68 -7.84
N THR A 41 -0.06 7.63 -8.28
CA THR A 41 -0.47 8.96 -8.73
C THR A 41 -0.28 9.03 -10.23
N ILE A 42 -1.34 9.34 -10.97
CA ILE A 42 -1.31 9.57 -12.41
C ILE A 42 -1.75 11.01 -12.66
N VAL A 43 -0.88 11.78 -13.30
CA VAL A 43 -1.15 13.15 -13.74
C VAL A 43 -1.59 13.07 -15.20
N THR A 44 -2.87 13.30 -15.45
CA THR A 44 -3.43 13.34 -16.80
C THR A 44 -3.63 14.80 -17.22
N GLY A 45 -2.92 15.26 -18.26
CA GLY A 45 -3.13 16.57 -18.87
C GLY A 45 -1.85 17.23 -19.39
N ILE A 46 -1.87 17.65 -20.66
CA ILE A 46 -0.80 18.47 -21.29
C ILE A 46 -1.08 19.98 -21.08
N ASN A 47 -2.29 20.36 -20.63
CA ASN A 47 -2.71 21.75 -20.41
C ASN A 47 -3.64 21.87 -19.20
N LEU A 48 -3.15 22.55 -18.16
CA LEU A 48 -3.82 23.41 -17.15
C LEU A 48 -5.16 23.04 -16.45
N GLU A 49 -5.85 21.95 -16.81
CA GLU A 49 -6.86 21.29 -15.94
C GLU A 49 -6.33 19.91 -15.55
N SER A 50 -5.26 19.90 -14.76
CA SER A 50 -4.56 18.69 -14.34
C SER A 50 -5.42 17.86 -13.38
N GLY A 51 -6.15 16.90 -13.91
CA GLY A 51 -6.71 15.80 -13.12
C GLY A 51 -5.59 14.94 -12.55
N LYS A 52 -5.52 14.84 -11.22
CA LYS A 52 -4.62 13.92 -10.51
C LYS A 52 -5.42 12.71 -10.06
N LEU A 53 -5.23 11.58 -10.72
CA LEU A 53 -5.82 10.31 -10.29
C LEU A 53 -4.91 9.68 -9.23
N ILE A 54 -5.46 9.42 -8.04
CA ILE A 54 -4.74 8.79 -6.93
C ILE A 54 -5.43 7.48 -6.60
N ASN A 55 -4.70 6.37 -6.77
CA ASN A 55 -5.10 5.03 -6.38
C ASN A 55 -4.25 4.61 -5.17
N ARG A 56 -4.90 4.08 -4.14
CA ARG A 56 -4.24 3.54 -2.95
C ARG A 56 -4.72 2.11 -2.73
N GLY A 57 -3.88 1.24 -2.18
CA GLY A 57 -4.26 -0.12 -1.79
C GLY A 57 -3.12 -0.89 -1.12
N ALA A 58 -3.26 -2.21 -1.07
CA ALA A 58 -2.20 -3.14 -0.69
C ALA A 58 -1.68 -3.89 -1.93
N SER A 59 -0.45 -4.38 -1.88
CA SER A 59 0.20 -5.12 -2.95
C SER A 59 1.30 -6.03 -2.41
N SER A 60 1.49 -7.17 -3.08
CA SER A 60 2.51 -8.18 -2.80
C SER A 60 3.82 -7.97 -3.56
N ARG A 61 3.76 -7.20 -4.65
CA ARG A 61 4.86 -7.00 -5.62
C ARG A 61 4.89 -5.56 -6.07
N CYS A 62 5.05 -4.66 -5.12
CA CYS A 62 5.11 -3.24 -5.42
C CYS A 62 6.54 -2.83 -5.82
N GLN A 63 6.66 -2.12 -6.94
CA GLN A 63 7.91 -1.50 -7.36
C GLN A 63 7.72 0.01 -7.44
N SER A 64 8.50 0.73 -6.63
CA SER A 64 8.50 2.19 -6.66
C SER A 64 8.98 2.67 -8.02
N TYR A 65 8.21 3.57 -8.63
CA TYR A 65 8.48 4.12 -9.95
C TYR A 65 8.12 5.59 -9.96
N SER A 66 8.88 6.41 -10.68
CA SER A 66 8.58 7.84 -10.80
C SER A 66 8.95 8.35 -12.18
N SER A 67 8.03 9.10 -12.76
CA SER A 67 8.14 9.77 -14.04
C SER A 67 7.37 11.09 -14.00
N LYS A 68 7.45 11.88 -15.07
CA LYS A 68 6.72 13.16 -15.15
C LYS A 68 5.19 13.01 -15.07
N GLN A 69 4.66 11.83 -15.39
CA GLN A 69 3.21 11.59 -15.47
C GLN A 69 2.71 10.57 -14.45
N ILE A 70 3.56 9.65 -13.98
CA ILE A 70 3.17 8.55 -13.09
C ILE A 70 4.17 8.47 -11.93
N SER A 71 3.66 8.36 -10.70
CA SER A 71 4.44 8.05 -9.51
C SER A 71 3.78 6.91 -8.73
N ILE A 72 4.57 5.89 -8.40
CA ILE A 72 4.19 4.71 -7.61
C ILE A 72 5.08 4.70 -6.38
N ILE A 73 4.48 4.70 -5.20
CA ILE A 73 5.15 4.61 -3.90
C ILE A 73 4.73 3.31 -3.23
N CYS A 74 5.72 2.55 -2.77
CA CYS A 74 5.57 1.30 -2.05
C CYS A 74 6.16 1.45 -0.64
N CYS A 75 5.45 0.98 0.38
CA CYS A 75 5.89 1.09 1.76
C CYS A 75 5.22 0.02 2.64
N GLN A 76 5.83 -0.33 3.77
CA GLN A 76 5.36 -1.42 4.66
C GLN A 76 4.87 -0.91 6.03
N LEU A 77 4.77 0.40 6.21
CA LEU A 77 4.28 0.99 7.46
C LEU A 77 2.79 1.27 7.39
N ASP A 78 2.11 1.26 8.53
CA ASP A 78 0.69 1.61 8.61
C ASP A 78 0.42 2.99 7.98
N TYR A 79 -0.57 3.03 7.08
CA TYR A 79 -1.06 4.24 6.41
C TYR A 79 -0.02 5.03 5.62
N CYS A 80 1.14 4.44 5.32
CA CYS A 80 2.21 5.11 4.59
C CYS A 80 1.84 5.54 3.16
N ASN A 81 0.73 5.00 2.63
CA ASN A 81 0.19 5.29 1.30
C ASN A 81 -0.97 6.30 1.29
N ALA A 82 -1.29 6.93 2.44
CA ALA A 82 -2.26 8.03 2.53
C ALA A 82 -1.87 9.23 1.65
#